data_AF-A0A094I3A8-F1
#
_entry.id   AF-A0A094I3A8-F1
#
_cell.length_a   1.000
_cell.length_b   1.000
_cell.length_c   1.000
_cell.angle_alpha   90.00
_cell.angle_beta   90.00
_cell.angle_gamma   90.00
#
_symmetry.space_group_name_H-M   'P 1'
#
loop_
_entity.id
_entity.type
_entity.pdbx_description
1 polymer ?
#
loop_
_entity_poly.entity_id
_entity_poly.type
_entity_poly.pdbx_seq_one_letter_code
_entity_poly.pdbx_strand_id
1 'polypeptide(L)'
;MLLLRPFIRPIAVFVTICGIFFVVSVYHSEPSFAPRVILPEQIALEKGIDINHKEQFIQAVLDNEIDGDFDPKAMRRVCASKKWNDDLIFVCGAPQGGLGNIRNVFLTCVRYAIEAGAAFVVPEFIPRDTVDISLLNTQTLVKFSHFFNETQFLHNLRIGCPEMVVHATLPPSVKTDLVPLQPQSLLKEVFAGTVLLHAEQWRPAFDKWLDAVPNKGKPVAVELATPLLNFPLKYDTQAFTDNFGRILQFPEPQRRLAATALYTLRTKYSVPVGPWEITPNAFFGAHLRVAADAKKAGWTGYDVQSKFLLETAEAARLSTVYVTSESTLAAEFKKAAKLKNIMVVMKEDLLEGKDLEELNNMTWDQRGLVDYEVLLRSSMFAGIELSSFAWNIALRRHTLSRQKYRAAWDTNVKDGEKLSMKDEYSMLFGQKHGRELFVESMWP
;
A
#
# COMPACT_ATOMS: atom_id res chain seq x y z
N MET A 1 -72.37 -6.78 26.51
CA MET A 1 -71.54 -5.93 27.38
C MET A 1 -70.29 -6.73 27.72
N LEU A 2 -69.14 -6.30 27.17
CA LEU A 2 -67.89 -7.06 27.07
C LEU A 2 -67.18 -7.27 28.41
N LEU A 3 -66.67 -8.47 28.63
CA LEU A 3 -65.56 -8.77 29.54
C LEU A 3 -64.55 -9.65 28.77
N LEU A 4 -63.50 -9.03 28.24
CA LEU A 4 -62.38 -9.72 27.60
C LEU A 4 -61.11 -8.91 27.86
N ARG A 5 -60.35 -9.32 28.89
CA ARG A 5 -58.90 -9.06 29.09
C ARG A 5 -58.44 -9.88 30.29
N PRO A 6 -57.49 -10.81 30.12
CA PRO A 6 -56.15 -10.49 30.60
C PRO A 6 -54.97 -11.13 29.83
N PHE A 7 -55.07 -11.46 28.53
CA PHE A 7 -53.96 -12.10 27.80
C PHE A 7 -53.12 -11.20 26.88
N ILE A 8 -53.46 -9.91 26.74
CA ILE A 8 -52.75 -9.00 25.81
C ILE A 8 -51.43 -8.47 26.40
N ARG A 9 -51.31 -8.38 27.73
CA ARG A 9 -50.11 -7.84 28.39
C ARG A 9 -48.84 -8.71 28.26
N PRO A 10 -48.85 -10.04 28.43
CA PRO A 10 -47.62 -10.83 28.33
C PRO A 10 -47.09 -10.91 26.90
N ILE A 11 -47.97 -10.93 25.88
CA ILE A 11 -47.56 -10.98 24.46
C ILE A 11 -46.89 -9.66 24.05
N ALA A 12 -47.44 -8.52 24.45
CA ALA A 12 -46.86 -7.21 24.15
C ALA A 12 -45.46 -7.04 24.79
N VAL A 13 -45.26 -7.54 26.02
CA VAL A 13 -43.96 -7.53 26.68
C VAL A 13 -42.97 -8.45 25.97
N PHE A 14 -43.39 -9.64 25.56
CA PHE A 14 -42.52 -10.59 24.84
C PHE A 14 -42.07 -10.05 23.48
N VAL A 15 -42.97 -9.44 22.69
CA VAL A 15 -42.63 -8.80 21.41
C VAL A 15 -41.68 -7.61 21.60
N THR A 16 -41.86 -6.83 22.67
CA THR A 16 -40.97 -5.70 22.97
C THR A 16 -39.58 -6.19 23.38
N ILE A 17 -39.49 -7.24 24.20
CA ILE A 17 -38.22 -7.85 24.61
C ILE A 17 -37.52 -8.48 23.41
N CYS A 18 -38.22 -9.24 22.55
CA CYS A 18 -37.64 -9.78 21.32
C CYS A 18 -37.19 -8.69 20.34
N GLY A 19 -37.94 -7.58 20.23
CA GLY A 19 -37.54 -6.42 19.45
C GLY A 19 -36.27 -5.76 19.99
N ILE A 20 -36.15 -5.60 21.31
CA ILE A 20 -34.95 -5.07 21.95
C ILE A 20 -33.77 -6.03 21.78
N PHE A 21 -33.95 -7.34 21.94
CA PHE A 21 -32.88 -8.31 21.67
C PHE A 21 -32.46 -8.36 20.20
N PHE A 22 -33.39 -8.17 19.26
CA PHE A 22 -33.05 -8.06 17.84
C PHE A 22 -32.28 -6.78 17.54
N VAL A 23 -32.71 -5.63 18.08
CA VAL A 23 -32.00 -4.36 17.92
C VAL A 23 -30.63 -4.40 18.61
N VAL A 24 -30.52 -4.94 19.82
CA VAL A 24 -29.24 -5.12 20.52
C VAL A 24 -28.36 -6.13 19.79
N SER A 25 -28.90 -7.21 19.22
CA SER A 25 -28.12 -8.16 18.42
C SER A 25 -27.63 -7.56 17.09
N VAL A 26 -28.36 -6.62 16.50
CA VAL A 26 -27.95 -5.87 15.29
C VAL A 26 -26.95 -4.74 15.65
N TYR A 27 -27.01 -4.20 16.87
CA TYR A 27 -26.07 -3.18 17.37
C TYR A 27 -24.84 -3.76 18.09
N HIS A 28 -24.86 -5.03 18.51
CA HIS A 28 -23.72 -5.77 19.09
C HIS A 28 -23.12 -6.80 18.14
N SER A 29 -23.70 -7.05 16.97
CA SER A 29 -22.91 -7.57 15.88
C SER A 29 -21.84 -6.53 15.57
N GLU A 30 -20.57 -6.90 15.73
CA GLU A 30 -19.41 -6.20 15.15
C GLU A 30 -19.83 -5.64 13.78
N PRO A 31 -19.46 -4.39 13.41
CA PRO A 31 -19.88 -3.78 12.15
C PRO A 31 -19.73 -4.82 11.07
N SER A 32 -20.88 -5.31 10.57
CA SER A 32 -20.89 -6.55 9.84
C SER A 32 -19.96 -6.38 8.66
N PHE A 33 -18.92 -7.21 8.60
CA PHE A 33 -18.04 -7.42 7.45
C PHE A 33 -18.84 -7.95 6.24
N ALA A 34 -20.04 -7.42 5.98
CA ALA A 34 -20.88 -7.78 4.86
C ALA A 34 -20.22 -7.18 3.61
N PRO A 35 -19.58 -8.01 2.78
CA PRO A 35 -18.87 -7.52 1.61
C PRO A 35 -19.89 -6.85 0.69
N ARG A 36 -19.50 -5.74 0.05
CA ARG A 36 -20.27 -5.20 -1.07
C ARG A 36 -20.40 -6.32 -2.12
N VAL A 37 -21.60 -6.56 -2.63
CA VAL A 37 -21.78 -7.49 -3.76
C VAL A 37 -21.18 -6.81 -4.99
N ILE A 38 -20.09 -7.38 -5.49
CA ILE A 38 -19.41 -6.93 -6.71
C ILE A 38 -19.43 -8.11 -7.67
N LEU A 39 -20.09 -7.93 -8.82
CA LEU A 39 -20.20 -8.93 -9.87
C LEU A 39 -19.45 -8.39 -11.10
N PRO A 40 -18.21 -8.84 -11.34
CA PRO A 40 -17.41 -8.35 -12.47
C PRO A 40 -18.14 -8.43 -13.81
N GLU A 41 -18.96 -9.46 -14.01
CA GLU A 41 -19.74 -9.67 -15.22
C GLU A 41 -20.79 -8.56 -15.44
N GLN A 42 -21.38 -8.03 -14.36
CA GLN A 42 -22.32 -6.92 -14.45
C GLN A 42 -21.60 -5.61 -14.81
N ILE A 43 -20.48 -5.33 -14.14
CA ILE A 43 -19.65 -4.15 -14.43
C ILE A 43 -19.12 -4.21 -15.87
N ALA A 44 -18.71 -5.40 -16.32
CA ALA A 44 -18.27 -5.66 -17.68
C ALA A 44 -19.36 -5.36 -18.71
N LEU A 45 -20.58 -5.82 -18.46
CA LEU A 45 -21.74 -5.53 -19.31
C LEU A 45 -22.04 -4.03 -19.39
N GLU A 46 -22.02 -3.33 -18.24
CA GLU A 46 -22.24 -1.88 -18.16
C GLU A 46 -21.17 -1.08 -18.92
N LYS A 47 -19.91 -1.54 -18.87
CA LYS A 47 -18.78 -0.90 -19.55
C LYS A 47 -18.59 -1.36 -21.00
N GLY A 48 -19.35 -2.36 -21.48
CA GLY A 48 -19.19 -2.93 -22.81
C GLY A 48 -17.84 -3.63 -23.03
N ILE A 49 -17.27 -4.21 -21.96
CA ILE A 49 -15.96 -4.90 -21.97
C ILE A 49 -16.20 -6.41 -21.85
N ASP A 50 -15.59 -7.21 -22.72
CA ASP A 50 -15.55 -8.66 -22.57
C ASP A 50 -14.38 -9.08 -21.67
N ILE A 51 -14.67 -9.27 -20.38
CA ILE A 51 -13.68 -9.70 -19.38
C ILE A 51 -13.20 -11.16 -19.54
N ASN A 52 -13.76 -11.91 -20.50
CA ASN A 52 -13.25 -13.23 -20.89
C ASN A 52 -12.36 -13.17 -22.14
N HIS A 53 -12.18 -11.99 -22.74
CA HIS A 53 -11.21 -11.75 -23.79
C HIS A 53 -9.91 -11.20 -23.17
N LYS A 54 -8.79 -11.91 -23.35
CA LYS A 54 -7.49 -11.62 -22.67
C LYS A 54 -7.09 -10.15 -22.80
N GLU A 55 -7.06 -9.62 -24.01
CA GLU A 55 -6.60 -8.26 -24.28
C GLU A 55 -7.50 -7.20 -23.64
N GLN A 56 -8.81 -7.39 -23.67
CA GLN A 56 -9.75 -6.45 -23.05
C GLN A 56 -9.68 -6.50 -21.52
N PHE A 57 -9.51 -7.70 -20.94
CA PHE A 57 -9.28 -7.84 -19.50
C PHE A 57 -7.98 -7.16 -19.08
N ILE A 58 -6.88 -7.40 -19.81
CA ILE A 58 -5.58 -6.79 -19.52
C ILE A 58 -5.68 -5.27 -19.59
N GLN A 59 -6.26 -4.73 -20.67
CA GLN A 59 -6.43 -3.29 -20.81
C GLN A 59 -7.29 -2.71 -19.68
N ALA A 60 -8.38 -3.39 -19.30
CA ALA A 60 -9.21 -2.96 -18.18
C ALA A 60 -8.45 -2.94 -16.85
N VAL A 61 -7.53 -3.87 -16.59
CA VAL A 61 -6.65 -3.81 -15.40
C VAL A 61 -5.67 -2.63 -15.51
N LEU A 62 -5.07 -2.40 -16.67
CA LEU A 62 -4.12 -1.31 -16.87
C LEU A 62 -4.77 0.07 -16.69
N ASP A 63 -6.02 0.21 -17.13
CA ASP A 63 -6.79 1.44 -17.06
C ASP A 63 -7.40 1.72 -15.69
N ASN A 64 -7.32 0.78 -14.73
CA ASN A 64 -8.01 0.92 -13.45
C ASN A 64 -7.12 0.51 -12.27
N GLU A 65 -7.28 1.23 -11.16
CA GLU A 65 -6.72 0.89 -9.86
C GLU A 65 -7.83 0.40 -8.93
N ILE A 66 -7.50 -0.45 -7.94
CA ILE A 66 -8.49 -0.99 -6.99
C ILE A 66 -9.24 0.10 -6.23
N ASP A 67 -8.58 1.25 -6.07
CA ASP A 67 -8.98 2.38 -5.26
C ASP A 67 -9.37 3.61 -6.10
N GLY A 68 -9.42 3.45 -7.43
CA GLY A 68 -9.79 4.47 -8.41
C GLY A 68 -8.62 5.34 -8.86
N ASP A 69 -8.88 6.19 -9.85
CA ASP A 69 -7.87 7.07 -10.45
C ASP A 69 -7.29 8.08 -9.44
N PHE A 70 -6.15 8.66 -9.80
CA PHE A 70 -5.57 9.77 -9.05
C PHE A 70 -6.46 11.04 -9.15
N ASP A 71 -6.99 11.52 -8.02
CA ASP A 71 -7.74 12.80 -7.94
C ASP A 71 -6.81 13.94 -7.49
N PRO A 72 -6.41 14.88 -8.37
CA PRO A 72 -5.47 15.93 -8.01
C PRO A 72 -6.01 16.96 -7.01
N LYS A 73 -7.33 17.01 -6.74
CA LYS A 73 -7.96 18.13 -5.99
C LYS A 73 -7.37 18.34 -4.60
N ALA A 74 -7.18 17.27 -3.83
CA ALA A 74 -6.66 17.39 -2.47
C ALA A 74 -5.19 17.85 -2.48
N MET A 75 -4.40 17.27 -3.39
CA MET A 75 -2.99 17.65 -3.57
C MET A 75 -2.86 19.11 -4.03
N ARG A 76 -3.71 19.56 -4.96
CA ARG A 76 -3.74 20.96 -5.43
C ARG A 76 -3.99 21.94 -4.30
N ARG A 77 -4.93 21.63 -3.39
CA ARG A 77 -5.21 22.48 -2.24
C ARG A 77 -4.01 22.60 -1.31
N VAL A 78 -3.33 21.49 -1.02
CA VAL A 78 -2.11 21.53 -0.21
C VAL A 78 -1.04 22.34 -0.94
N CYS A 79 -0.80 22.08 -2.22
CA CYS A 79 0.20 22.79 -3.03
C CYS A 79 -0.02 24.32 -3.09
N ALA A 80 -1.24 24.76 -3.38
CA ALA A 80 -1.61 26.17 -3.47
C ALA A 80 -1.59 26.89 -2.11
N SER A 81 -1.63 26.15 -0.99
CA SER A 81 -1.53 26.74 0.35
C SER A 81 -0.10 27.14 0.75
N LYS A 82 0.90 26.78 -0.06
CA LYS A 82 2.32 26.95 0.28
C LYS A 82 2.89 28.20 -0.37
N LYS A 83 3.89 28.78 0.30
CA LYS A 83 4.72 29.84 -0.27
C LYS A 83 5.88 29.19 -1.03
N TRP A 84 5.87 29.35 -2.35
CA TRP A 84 6.88 28.83 -3.27
C TRP A 84 8.12 29.72 -3.32
N ASN A 85 9.28 29.08 -3.47
CA ASN A 85 10.58 29.71 -3.57
C ASN A 85 11.32 29.16 -4.81
N ASP A 86 11.43 29.97 -5.85
CA ASP A 86 12.08 29.60 -7.11
C ASP A 86 13.59 29.37 -6.97
N ASP A 87 14.19 29.87 -5.88
CA ASP A 87 15.61 29.69 -5.55
C ASP A 87 15.84 28.51 -4.60
N LEU A 88 14.87 27.61 -4.41
CA LEU A 88 14.99 26.43 -3.55
C LEU A 88 14.75 25.15 -4.33
N ILE A 89 15.71 24.23 -4.29
CA ILE A 89 15.65 22.93 -4.96
C ILE A 89 15.79 21.82 -3.92
N PHE A 90 14.90 20.84 -3.92
CA PHE A 90 14.96 19.66 -3.08
C PHE A 90 15.44 18.45 -3.88
N VAL A 91 16.43 17.77 -3.30
CA VAL A 91 16.99 16.51 -3.76
C VAL A 91 16.69 15.48 -2.70
N CYS A 92 16.06 14.37 -3.08
CA CYS A 92 15.84 13.26 -2.16
C CYS A 92 17.12 12.42 -2.07
N GLY A 93 17.63 12.20 -0.86
CA GLY A 93 18.71 11.25 -0.63
C GLY A 93 18.28 9.85 -1.08
N ALA A 94 19.14 9.20 -1.87
CA ALA A 94 18.81 7.96 -2.57
C ALA A 94 18.27 6.88 -1.61
N PRO A 95 16.99 6.47 -1.75
CA PRO A 95 16.45 5.42 -0.89
C PRO A 95 17.12 4.08 -1.13
N GLN A 96 17.07 3.25 -0.09
CA GLN A 96 17.54 1.87 -0.09
C GLN A 96 16.54 0.96 0.62
N GLY A 97 16.64 -0.35 0.37
CA GLY A 97 15.76 -1.37 0.93
C GLY A 97 14.75 -1.91 -0.08
N GLY A 98 13.66 -2.50 0.41
CA GLY A 98 12.62 -3.07 -0.45
C GLY A 98 11.66 -2.02 -1.01
N LEU A 99 10.79 -2.46 -1.93
CA LEU A 99 9.74 -1.65 -2.58
C LEU A 99 9.00 -0.71 -1.62
N GLY A 100 8.51 -1.22 -0.49
CA GLY A 100 7.72 -0.42 0.45
C GLY A 100 8.52 0.73 1.06
N ASN A 101 9.83 0.56 1.24
CA ASN A 101 10.71 1.61 1.74
C ASN A 101 10.96 2.67 0.68
N ILE A 102 11.32 2.24 -0.53
CA ILE A 102 11.62 3.14 -1.66
C ILE A 102 10.39 3.98 -1.99
N ARG A 103 9.22 3.34 -2.09
CA ARG A 103 7.94 4.02 -2.33
C ARG A 103 7.68 5.09 -1.26
N ASN A 104 7.82 4.75 0.02
CA ASN A 104 7.49 5.69 1.09
C ASN A 104 8.46 6.86 1.17
N VAL A 105 9.75 6.63 0.91
CA VAL A 105 10.75 7.70 0.86
C VAL A 105 10.44 8.68 -0.26
N PHE A 106 10.14 8.20 -1.47
CA PHE A 106 9.81 9.07 -2.60
C PHE A 106 8.60 9.95 -2.31
N LEU A 107 7.51 9.35 -1.81
CA LEU A 107 6.30 10.08 -1.43
C LEU A 107 6.60 11.11 -0.33
N THR A 108 7.36 10.74 0.68
CA THR A 108 7.73 11.65 1.78
C THR A 108 8.62 12.80 1.32
N CYS A 109 9.56 12.55 0.41
CA CYS A 109 10.39 13.59 -0.20
C CYS A 109 9.55 14.58 -1.03
N VAL A 110 8.61 14.09 -1.85
CA VAL A 110 7.66 14.96 -2.57
C VAL A 110 6.84 15.78 -1.57
N ARG A 111 6.35 15.16 -0.48
CA ARG A 111 5.56 15.85 0.54
C ARG A 111 6.34 16.97 1.23
N TYR A 112 7.63 16.76 1.54
CA TYR A 112 8.51 17.79 2.08
C TYR A 112 8.81 18.90 1.06
N ALA A 113 9.02 18.57 -0.21
CA ALA A 113 9.20 19.57 -1.26
C ALA A 113 7.98 20.48 -1.38
N ILE A 114 6.76 19.91 -1.33
CA ILE A 114 5.51 20.68 -1.26
C ILE A 114 5.50 21.55 0.00
N GLU A 115 5.79 21.00 1.18
CA GLU A 115 5.75 21.77 2.45
C GLU A 115 6.71 22.97 2.43
N ALA A 116 7.90 22.78 1.86
CA ALA A 116 8.92 23.83 1.69
C ALA A 116 8.61 24.81 0.55
N GLY A 117 7.72 24.44 -0.39
CA GLY A 117 7.51 25.20 -1.63
C GLY A 117 8.75 25.22 -2.52
N ALA A 118 9.43 24.07 -2.63
CA ALA A 118 10.68 23.91 -3.36
C ALA A 118 10.47 23.23 -4.71
N ALA A 119 11.32 23.53 -5.68
CA ALA A 119 11.49 22.69 -6.85
C ALA A 119 11.94 21.27 -6.45
N PHE A 120 11.59 20.26 -7.24
CA PHE A 120 11.88 18.86 -6.93
C PHE A 120 12.73 18.21 -8.03
N VAL A 121 13.76 17.46 -7.64
CA VAL A 121 14.54 16.63 -8.56
C VAL A 121 14.03 15.20 -8.52
N VAL A 122 13.69 14.63 -9.68
CA VAL A 122 13.29 13.22 -9.79
C VAL A 122 14.43 12.33 -9.24
N PRO A 123 14.18 11.53 -8.20
CA PRO A 123 15.25 10.84 -7.49
C PRO A 123 15.66 9.53 -8.18
N GLU A 124 16.92 9.18 -8.02
CA GLU A 124 17.43 7.83 -8.23
C GLU A 124 17.41 7.06 -6.90
N PHE A 125 17.57 5.74 -6.95
CA PHE A 125 17.63 4.91 -5.73
C PHE A 125 18.63 3.78 -5.86
N ILE A 126 18.92 3.17 -4.72
CA ILE A 126 19.84 2.05 -4.62
C ILE A 126 19.01 0.75 -4.56
N PRO A 127 19.03 -0.10 -5.59
CA PRO A 127 18.33 -1.38 -5.55
C PRO A 127 19.08 -2.37 -4.67
N ARG A 128 18.38 -3.43 -4.26
CA ARG A 128 19.01 -4.59 -3.64
C ARG A 128 19.89 -5.33 -4.64
N ASP A 129 20.89 -6.03 -4.12
CA ASP A 129 21.72 -6.89 -4.95
C ASP A 129 20.89 -8.02 -5.59
N THR A 130 21.23 -8.37 -6.83
CA THR A 130 20.48 -9.35 -7.63
C THR A 130 20.82 -10.79 -7.28
N VAL A 131 21.92 -11.03 -6.55
CA VAL A 131 22.41 -12.35 -6.12
C VAL A 131 22.18 -12.55 -4.63
N ASP A 132 22.60 -11.58 -3.80
CA ASP A 132 22.38 -11.58 -2.35
C ASP A 132 21.39 -10.50 -1.95
N ILE A 133 20.10 -10.81 -1.97
CA ILE A 133 19.02 -9.89 -1.60
C ILE A 133 19.09 -9.37 -0.14
N SER A 134 20.01 -9.89 0.68
CA SER A 134 20.31 -9.33 2.01
C SER A 134 21.24 -8.11 1.95
N LEU A 135 21.95 -7.91 0.84
CA LEU A 135 22.71 -6.70 0.53
C LEU A 135 21.75 -5.63 -0.01
N LEU A 136 21.28 -4.78 0.91
CA LEU A 136 20.32 -3.72 0.61
C LEU A 136 20.94 -2.47 -0.04
N ASN A 137 22.26 -2.43 -0.18
CA ASN A 137 22.99 -1.29 -0.75
C ASN A 137 24.08 -1.79 -1.70
N THR A 138 23.78 -1.70 -2.99
CA THR A 138 24.69 -2.08 -4.10
C THR A 138 25.66 -0.96 -4.48
N GLN A 139 25.56 0.21 -3.83
CA GLN A 139 26.24 1.48 -4.19
C GLN A 139 26.00 1.92 -5.65
N THR A 140 25.06 1.30 -6.34
CA THR A 140 24.73 1.59 -7.73
C THR A 140 23.37 2.27 -7.77
N LEU A 141 23.32 3.46 -8.37
CA LEU A 141 22.06 4.17 -8.55
C LEU A 141 21.34 3.62 -9.79
N VAL A 142 20.04 3.41 -9.65
CA VAL A 142 19.14 3.15 -10.77
C VAL A 142 18.10 4.25 -10.87
N LYS A 143 17.64 4.47 -12.09
CA LYS A 143 16.64 5.49 -12.40
C LYS A 143 15.31 5.18 -11.72
N PHE A 144 14.55 6.24 -11.43
CA PHE A 144 13.15 6.17 -10.97
C PHE A 144 12.32 5.17 -11.79
N SER A 145 12.51 5.17 -13.11
CA SER A 145 11.85 4.29 -14.07
C SER A 145 12.08 2.79 -13.88
N HIS A 146 13.03 2.39 -13.02
CA HIS A 146 13.23 0.99 -12.67
C HIS A 146 12.03 0.39 -11.91
N PHE A 147 11.37 1.19 -11.06
CA PHE A 147 10.22 0.77 -10.23
C PHE A 147 8.92 1.50 -10.52
N PHE A 148 8.96 2.68 -11.16
CA PHE A 148 7.77 3.51 -11.30
C PHE A 148 7.65 4.08 -12.72
N ASN A 149 6.41 4.31 -13.16
CA ASN A 149 6.11 4.98 -14.41
C ASN A 149 6.43 6.48 -14.28
N GLU A 150 7.63 6.88 -14.72
CA GLU A 150 8.10 8.27 -14.64
C GLU A 150 7.19 9.26 -15.39
N THR A 151 6.70 8.89 -16.57
CA THR A 151 5.78 9.72 -17.35
C THR A 151 4.49 9.99 -16.58
N GLN A 152 3.89 8.95 -15.99
CA GLN A 152 2.67 9.10 -15.20
C GLN A 152 2.92 9.88 -13.92
N PHE A 153 4.07 9.66 -13.26
CA PHE A 153 4.48 10.42 -12.08
C PHE A 153 4.60 11.92 -12.36
N LEU A 154 5.31 12.30 -13.42
CA LEU A 154 5.46 13.69 -13.84
C LEU A 154 4.11 14.32 -14.24
N HIS A 155 3.25 13.55 -14.91
CA HIS A 155 1.89 13.99 -15.21
C HIS A 155 1.10 14.26 -13.92
N ASN A 156 1.07 13.30 -12.99
CA ASN A 156 0.36 13.39 -11.71
C ASN A 156 0.88 14.54 -10.85
N LEU A 157 2.19 14.77 -10.80
CA LEU A 157 2.77 15.94 -10.13
C LEU A 157 2.33 17.25 -10.78
N ARG A 158 2.40 17.36 -12.11
CA ARG A 158 2.01 18.59 -12.83
C ARG A 158 0.54 18.93 -12.60
N ILE A 159 -0.35 17.93 -12.63
CA ILE A 159 -1.76 18.18 -12.38
C ILE A 159 -2.06 18.31 -10.90
N GLY A 160 -1.32 17.68 -9.99
CA GLY A 160 -1.56 17.69 -8.55
C GLY A 160 -0.95 18.89 -7.84
N CYS A 161 0.15 19.43 -8.34
CA CYS A 161 0.89 20.55 -7.74
C CYS A 161 1.56 21.39 -8.85
N PRO A 162 0.79 22.17 -9.62
CA PRO A 162 1.27 22.90 -10.79
C PRO A 162 2.32 23.98 -10.48
N GLU A 163 2.38 24.45 -9.24
CA GLU A 163 3.39 25.40 -8.75
C GLU A 163 4.78 24.76 -8.59
N MET A 164 4.86 23.42 -8.53
CA MET A 164 6.13 22.70 -8.39
C MET A 164 6.89 22.63 -9.71
N VAL A 165 8.07 23.25 -9.74
CA VAL A 165 9.05 22.99 -10.80
C VAL A 165 9.70 21.63 -10.56
N VAL A 166 9.64 20.75 -11.56
CA VAL A 166 10.24 19.42 -11.50
C VAL A 166 11.41 19.32 -12.47
N HIS A 167 12.58 18.93 -11.96
CA HIS A 167 13.77 18.67 -12.74
C HIS A 167 13.97 17.17 -12.91
N ALA A 168 14.15 16.72 -14.16
CA ALA A 168 14.45 15.32 -14.45
C ALA A 168 15.80 14.87 -13.88
N THR A 169 16.77 15.79 -13.79
CA THR A 169 18.09 15.56 -13.21
C THR A 169 18.56 16.78 -12.43
N LEU A 170 19.52 16.57 -11.51
CA LEU A 170 20.07 17.64 -10.69
C LEU A 170 20.73 18.73 -11.56
N PRO A 171 20.32 20.00 -11.45
CA PRO A 171 20.91 21.06 -12.25
C PRO A 171 22.43 21.18 -12.03
N PRO A 172 23.25 21.30 -13.09
CA PRO A 172 24.70 21.40 -12.96
C PRO A 172 25.19 22.55 -12.07
N SER A 173 24.40 23.62 -11.98
CA SER A 173 24.70 24.83 -11.20
C SER A 173 24.77 24.60 -9.68
N VAL A 174 24.11 23.56 -9.17
CA VAL A 174 24.00 23.25 -7.74
C VAL A 174 24.59 21.88 -7.37
N LYS A 175 25.07 21.12 -8.36
CA LYS A 175 25.50 19.72 -8.19
C LYS A 175 26.60 19.52 -7.13
N THR A 176 27.47 20.50 -6.92
CA THR A 176 28.59 20.41 -5.97
C THR A 176 28.30 21.06 -4.62
N ASP A 177 27.15 21.74 -4.47
CA ASP A 177 26.84 22.61 -3.33
C ASP A 177 25.55 22.14 -2.63
N LEU A 178 25.37 20.83 -2.46
CA LEU A 178 24.22 20.26 -1.77
C LEU A 178 24.32 20.51 -0.25
N VAL A 179 23.21 20.99 0.32
CA VAL A 179 23.10 21.24 1.75
C VAL A 179 22.30 20.10 2.40
N PRO A 180 22.94 19.23 3.20
CA PRO A 180 22.25 18.10 3.79
C PRO A 180 21.26 18.55 4.87
N LEU A 181 20.07 17.97 4.88
CA LEU A 181 19.05 18.19 5.89
C LEU A 181 18.42 16.86 6.32
N GLN A 182 18.45 16.59 7.63
CA GLN A 182 17.62 15.58 8.27
C GLN A 182 16.31 16.28 8.69
N PRO A 183 15.15 16.04 8.04
CA PRO A 183 13.97 16.88 8.26
C PRO A 183 13.52 16.94 9.73
N GLN A 184 13.62 15.83 10.45
CA GLN A 184 13.28 15.72 11.86
C GLN A 184 14.25 16.42 12.81
N SER A 185 15.48 16.72 12.40
CA SER A 185 16.44 17.39 13.29
C SER A 185 16.07 18.84 13.59
N LEU A 186 15.15 19.42 12.80
CA LEU A 186 14.65 20.78 12.99
C LEU A 186 13.66 20.90 14.15
N LEU A 187 13.06 19.78 14.58
CA LEU A 187 12.07 19.74 15.65
C LEU A 187 12.58 18.88 16.82
N LYS A 188 12.16 19.22 18.04
CA LYS A 188 12.55 18.47 19.25
C LYS A 188 11.65 17.26 19.50
N GLU A 189 10.37 17.37 19.16
CA GLU A 189 9.36 16.40 19.52
C GLU A 189 9.05 15.47 18.35
N VAL A 190 9.53 14.23 18.49
CA VAL A 190 9.35 13.16 17.51
C VAL A 190 8.86 11.88 18.19
N PHE A 191 7.98 11.14 17.52
CA PHE A 191 7.54 9.82 17.93
C PHE A 191 8.55 8.76 17.45
N ALA A 192 8.96 7.88 18.37
CA ALA A 192 9.93 6.82 18.15
C ALA A 192 11.21 7.28 17.42
N GLY A 193 11.65 8.51 17.70
CA GLY A 193 12.88 9.09 17.15
C GLY A 193 12.80 9.52 15.68
N THR A 194 11.64 9.43 15.02
CA THR A 194 11.53 9.73 13.59
C THR A 194 10.27 10.50 13.18
N VAL A 195 9.06 10.12 13.60
CA VAL A 195 7.85 10.77 13.07
C VAL A 195 7.65 12.13 13.72
N LEU A 196 7.43 13.19 12.94
CA LEU A 196 7.15 14.51 13.51
C LEU A 196 5.84 14.49 14.30
N LEU A 197 5.86 14.95 15.56
CA LEU A 197 4.62 15.08 16.34
C LEU A 197 3.83 16.33 15.98
N HIS A 198 4.55 17.40 15.62
CA HIS A 198 4.06 18.75 15.32
C HIS A 198 4.52 19.21 13.93
N ALA A 199 4.04 18.56 12.87
CA ALA A 199 4.44 18.88 11.50
C ALA A 199 4.13 20.31 11.07
N GLU A 200 3.12 20.96 11.69
CA GLU A 200 2.80 22.37 11.48
C GLU A 200 3.94 23.32 11.88
N GLN A 201 4.82 22.88 12.78
CA GLN A 201 5.98 23.66 13.24
C GLN A 201 7.19 23.47 12.33
N TRP A 202 7.17 22.47 11.43
CA TRP A 202 8.30 22.15 10.58
C TRP A 202 8.63 23.29 9.62
N ARG A 203 7.63 23.87 8.95
CA ARG A 203 7.86 24.93 7.96
C ARG A 203 8.53 26.18 8.58
N PRO A 204 8.04 26.76 9.70
CA PRO A 204 8.73 27.86 10.37
C PRO A 204 10.16 27.52 10.82
N ALA A 205 10.39 26.29 11.30
CA ALA A 205 11.72 25.83 11.69
C ALA A 205 12.66 25.69 10.48
N PHE A 206 12.13 25.20 9.35
CA PHE A 206 12.83 25.09 8.08
C PHE A 206 13.21 26.46 7.52
N ASP A 207 12.29 27.43 7.51
CA ASP A 207 12.58 28.79 7.02
C ASP A 207 13.71 29.43 7.86
N LYS A 208 13.65 29.31 9.20
CA LYS A 208 14.71 29.80 10.09
C LYS A 208 16.05 29.11 9.85
N TRP A 209 16.03 27.80 9.58
CA TRP A 209 17.24 27.05 9.24
C TRP A 209 17.80 27.52 7.89
N LEU A 210 16.94 27.71 6.89
CA LEU A 210 17.30 28.14 5.54
C LEU A 210 17.91 29.54 5.54
N ASP A 211 17.41 30.48 6.34
CA ASP A 211 17.98 31.82 6.50
C ASP A 211 19.43 31.81 7.00
N ALA A 212 19.83 30.76 7.73
CA ALA A 212 21.20 30.56 8.20
C ALA A 212 22.09 29.84 7.19
N VAL A 213 21.51 29.26 6.12
CA VAL A 213 22.27 28.59 5.05
C VAL A 213 22.89 29.64 4.12
N PRO A 214 24.22 29.64 3.91
CA PRO A 214 24.86 30.59 3.02
C PRO A 214 24.39 30.45 1.57
N ASN A 215 23.61 31.41 1.09
CA ASN A 215 23.21 31.52 -0.32
C ASN A 215 24.16 32.50 -1.04
N LYS A 216 25.14 31.97 -1.79
CA LYS A 216 26.12 32.75 -2.57
C LYS A 216 25.53 33.33 -3.88
N GLY A 217 24.30 33.84 -3.83
CA GLY A 217 23.56 34.34 -5.01
C GLY A 217 23.17 33.25 -6.01
N LYS A 218 22.96 32.02 -5.55
CA LYS A 218 22.55 30.86 -6.35
C LYS A 218 21.37 30.14 -5.67
N PRO A 219 20.54 29.41 -6.40
CA PRO A 219 19.54 28.55 -5.77
C PRO A 219 20.17 27.61 -4.73
N VAL A 220 19.53 27.48 -3.58
CA VAL A 220 19.93 26.55 -2.52
C VAL A 220 19.39 25.17 -2.87
N ALA A 221 20.27 24.19 -3.03
CA ALA A 221 19.89 22.80 -3.21
C ALA A 221 20.00 22.05 -1.87
N VAL A 222 18.85 21.66 -1.31
CA VAL A 222 18.77 20.90 -0.07
C VAL A 222 18.69 19.42 -0.41
N GLU A 223 19.65 18.65 0.10
CA GLU A 223 19.62 17.19 0.05
C GLU A 223 18.93 16.66 1.31
N LEU A 224 17.69 16.18 1.16
CA LEU A 224 16.97 15.55 2.26
C LEU A 224 17.57 14.16 2.51
N ALA A 225 18.04 13.92 3.72
CA ALA A 225 18.37 12.57 4.12
C ALA A 225 17.11 11.69 4.09
N THR A 226 17.25 10.46 3.61
CA THR A 226 16.19 9.47 3.30
C THR A 226 15.07 9.43 4.35
N PRO A 227 13.95 10.16 4.14
CA PRO A 227 12.91 10.32 5.16
C PRO A 227 11.92 9.15 5.10
N LEU A 228 12.32 7.99 5.62
CA LEU A 228 11.56 6.74 5.45
C LEU A 228 10.21 6.72 6.18
N LEU A 229 10.14 7.00 7.49
CA LEU A 229 8.87 7.03 8.26
C LEU A 229 8.93 8.25 9.17
N ASN A 230 8.80 9.42 8.54
CA ASN A 230 9.16 10.69 9.14
C ASN A 230 8.00 11.69 9.15
N PHE A 231 7.23 11.78 8.07
CA PHE A 231 6.13 12.73 7.95
C PHE A 231 4.82 12.13 8.46
N PRO A 232 4.12 12.77 9.41
CA PRO A 232 2.91 12.21 10.02
C PRO A 232 1.70 12.34 9.09
N LEU A 233 1.06 11.22 8.76
CA LEU A 233 -0.11 11.20 7.87
C LEU A 233 -1.29 12.01 8.40
N LYS A 234 -1.42 12.10 9.73
CA LYS A 234 -2.49 12.85 10.43
C LYS A 234 -2.44 14.37 10.19
N TYR A 235 -1.32 14.89 9.69
CA TYR A 235 -1.20 16.32 9.37
C TYR A 235 -2.01 16.69 8.13
N ASP A 236 -2.14 15.76 7.19
CA ASP A 236 -2.90 15.96 5.97
C ASP A 236 -4.34 15.46 6.14
N THR A 237 -5.25 15.98 5.31
CA THR A 237 -6.65 15.52 5.29
C THR A 237 -6.73 14.09 4.77
N GLN A 238 -7.74 13.32 5.19
CA GLN A 238 -8.01 11.97 4.69
C GLN A 238 -8.02 11.90 3.15
N ALA A 239 -8.70 12.85 2.49
CA ALA A 239 -8.76 12.92 1.02
C ALA A 239 -7.40 13.15 0.34
N PHE A 240 -6.42 13.73 1.06
CA PHE A 240 -5.04 13.81 0.58
C PHE A 240 -4.33 12.47 0.81
N THR A 241 -4.35 11.96 2.05
CA THR A 241 -3.64 10.74 2.45
C THR A 241 -4.05 9.52 1.63
N ASP A 242 -5.34 9.33 1.36
CA ASP A 242 -5.85 8.16 0.61
C ASP A 242 -5.50 8.18 -0.88
N ASN A 243 -5.10 9.33 -1.40
CA ASN A 243 -4.91 9.53 -2.84
C ASN A 243 -3.47 9.92 -3.21
N PHE A 244 -2.72 10.53 -2.28
CA PHE A 244 -1.36 11.04 -2.55
C PHE A 244 -0.40 9.93 -2.99
N GLY A 245 -0.52 8.72 -2.43
CA GLY A 245 0.31 7.59 -2.83
C GLY A 245 0.12 7.13 -4.28
N ARG A 246 -0.98 7.52 -4.94
CA ARG A 246 -1.29 7.20 -6.34
C ARG A 246 -0.54 8.06 -7.35
N ILE A 247 0.22 9.07 -6.90
CA ILE A 247 1.15 9.76 -7.79
C ILE A 247 2.19 8.78 -8.34
N LEU A 248 2.47 7.69 -7.62
CA LEU A 248 3.35 6.61 -8.03
C LEU A 248 2.54 5.45 -8.60
N GLN A 249 2.77 5.12 -9.86
CA GLN A 249 2.25 3.92 -10.53
C GLN A 249 3.44 3.05 -10.96
N PHE A 250 3.29 1.73 -10.95
CA PHE A 250 4.34 0.84 -11.48
C PHE A 250 4.38 0.85 -13.02
N PRO A 251 5.52 0.48 -13.64
CA PRO A 251 5.64 0.45 -15.08
C PRO A 251 4.71 -0.60 -15.70
N GLU A 252 4.30 -0.31 -16.94
CA GLU A 252 3.36 -1.14 -17.68
C GLU A 252 3.77 -2.63 -17.78
N PRO A 253 5.04 -3.00 -18.04
CA PRO A 253 5.43 -4.42 -18.11
C PRO A 253 4.99 -5.23 -16.90
N GLN A 254 5.21 -4.73 -15.68
CA GLN A 254 4.85 -5.43 -14.45
C GLN A 254 3.32 -5.47 -14.24
N ARG A 255 2.63 -4.36 -14.51
CA ARG A 255 1.15 -4.30 -14.41
C ARG A 255 0.49 -5.22 -15.43
N ARG A 256 1.04 -5.31 -16.65
CA ARG A 256 0.59 -6.20 -17.73
C ARG A 256 0.75 -7.67 -17.34
N LEU A 257 1.91 -8.06 -16.80
CA LEU A 257 2.12 -9.42 -16.29
C LEU A 257 1.18 -9.76 -15.14
N ALA A 258 0.93 -8.82 -14.21
CA ALA A 258 -0.05 -9.01 -13.15
C ALA A 258 -1.47 -9.18 -13.71
N ALA A 259 -1.86 -8.38 -14.70
CA ALA A 259 -3.13 -8.49 -15.40
C ALA A 259 -3.30 -9.83 -16.10
N THR A 260 -2.25 -10.33 -16.77
CA THR A 260 -2.23 -11.69 -17.34
C THR A 260 -2.42 -12.74 -16.25
N ALA A 261 -1.72 -12.63 -15.12
CA ALA A 261 -1.86 -13.60 -14.02
C ALA A 261 -3.30 -13.64 -13.46
N LEU A 262 -3.94 -12.47 -13.31
CA LEU A 262 -5.34 -12.34 -12.90
C LEU A 262 -6.30 -12.92 -13.94
N TYR A 263 -6.03 -12.71 -15.23
CA TYR A 263 -6.80 -13.33 -16.32
C TYR A 263 -6.69 -14.86 -16.30
N THR A 264 -5.49 -15.40 -16.04
CA THR A 264 -5.28 -16.85 -15.92
C THR A 264 -6.03 -17.40 -14.70
N LEU A 265 -5.99 -16.72 -13.54
CA LEU A 265 -6.81 -17.06 -12.38
C LEU A 265 -8.30 -17.15 -12.76
N ARG A 266 -8.79 -16.15 -13.52
CA ARG A 266 -10.18 -16.11 -13.96
C ARG A 266 -10.56 -17.27 -14.86
N THR A 267 -9.78 -17.50 -15.91
CA THR A 267 -10.17 -18.39 -17.00
C THR A 267 -9.78 -19.85 -16.76
N LYS A 268 -8.56 -20.10 -16.26
CA LYS A 268 -8.04 -21.47 -16.03
C LYS A 268 -8.43 -22.02 -14.67
N TYR A 269 -8.55 -21.15 -13.66
CA TYR A 269 -8.83 -21.54 -12.28
C TYR A 269 -10.24 -21.16 -11.82
N SER A 270 -11.07 -20.61 -12.71
CA SER A 270 -12.46 -20.23 -12.43
C SER A 270 -12.62 -19.31 -11.22
N VAL A 271 -11.61 -18.46 -10.96
CA VAL A 271 -11.66 -17.46 -9.90
C VAL A 271 -12.47 -16.25 -10.38
N PRO A 272 -13.50 -15.78 -9.66
CA PRO A 272 -14.34 -14.67 -10.12
C PRO A 272 -13.65 -13.30 -10.00
N VAL A 273 -12.34 -13.19 -10.21
CA VAL A 273 -11.63 -11.91 -10.15
C VAL A 273 -12.02 -11.01 -11.34
N GLY A 274 -12.19 -9.72 -11.07
CA GLY A 274 -12.45 -8.67 -12.05
C GLY A 274 -11.31 -7.66 -12.14
N PRO A 275 -11.28 -6.82 -13.18
CA PRO A 275 -10.19 -5.87 -13.39
C PRO A 275 -10.27 -4.58 -12.56
N TRP A 276 -11.45 -4.22 -12.04
CA TRP A 276 -11.74 -2.91 -11.43
C TRP A 276 -11.51 -2.84 -9.92
N GLU A 277 -12.42 -3.41 -9.13
CA GLU A 277 -12.41 -3.35 -7.66
C GLU A 277 -11.91 -4.67 -7.04
N ILE A 278 -11.76 -4.72 -5.72
CA ILE A 278 -11.55 -5.98 -4.99
C ILE A 278 -12.81 -6.84 -5.12
N THR A 279 -12.75 -7.92 -5.91
CA THR A 279 -13.89 -8.84 -6.01
C THR A 279 -13.99 -9.73 -4.75
N PRO A 280 -15.13 -9.78 -4.06
CA PRO A 280 -15.35 -10.72 -2.96
C PRO A 280 -15.29 -12.17 -3.42
N ASN A 281 -14.88 -13.08 -2.53
CA ASN A 281 -14.87 -14.53 -2.76
C ASN A 281 -14.08 -15.00 -4.01
N ALA A 282 -13.12 -14.20 -4.46
CA ALA A 282 -12.23 -14.53 -5.57
C ALA A 282 -11.05 -15.40 -5.11
N PHE A 283 -10.07 -14.81 -4.44
CA PHE A 283 -8.89 -15.54 -3.98
C PHE A 283 -8.26 -14.86 -2.76
N PHE A 284 -7.49 -15.63 -2.00
CA PHE A 284 -6.70 -15.15 -0.89
C PHE A 284 -5.29 -14.78 -1.34
N GLY A 285 -4.83 -13.59 -0.97
CA GLY A 285 -3.46 -13.13 -1.20
C GLY A 285 -2.58 -13.43 0.01
N ALA A 286 -1.59 -14.29 -0.14
CA ALA A 286 -0.69 -14.71 0.93
C ALA A 286 0.72 -14.18 0.69
N HIS A 287 1.20 -13.26 1.53
CA HIS A 287 2.60 -12.85 1.51
C HIS A 287 3.39 -13.61 2.57
N LEU A 288 4.15 -14.61 2.12
CA LEU A 288 4.99 -15.47 2.94
C LEU A 288 6.43 -14.93 2.91
N ARG A 289 6.78 -14.13 3.91
CA ARG A 289 8.03 -13.35 3.95
C ARG A 289 9.11 -14.07 4.76
N VAL A 290 9.73 -15.07 4.12
CA VAL A 290 10.62 -16.05 4.78
C VAL A 290 11.98 -16.18 4.10
N ALA A 291 12.30 -15.26 3.20
CA ALA A 291 13.56 -15.26 2.47
C ALA A 291 14.79 -15.11 3.39
N ALA A 292 15.97 -15.42 2.85
CA ALA A 292 17.22 -15.48 3.62
C ALA A 292 17.50 -14.19 4.43
N ASP A 293 17.21 -13.03 3.88
CA ASP A 293 17.39 -11.73 4.52
C ASP A 293 16.43 -11.51 5.71
N ALA A 294 15.16 -11.90 5.57
CA ALA A 294 14.18 -11.88 6.65
C ALA A 294 14.58 -12.83 7.78
N LYS A 295 15.05 -14.03 7.44
CA LYS A 295 15.57 -15.00 8.42
C LYS A 295 16.79 -14.44 9.16
N LYS A 296 17.74 -13.82 8.45
CA LYS A 296 18.92 -13.17 9.03
C LYS A 296 18.55 -12.01 9.96
N ALA A 297 17.48 -11.29 9.64
CA ALA A 297 16.93 -10.22 10.48
C ALA A 297 16.11 -10.73 11.68
N GLY A 298 16.00 -12.05 11.89
CA GLY A 298 15.26 -12.63 13.01
C GLY A 298 13.74 -12.49 12.89
N TRP A 299 13.22 -12.37 11.67
CA TRP A 299 11.78 -12.24 11.45
C TRP A 299 11.06 -13.56 11.73
N THR A 300 9.73 -13.48 11.92
CA THR A 300 8.86 -14.64 12.14
C THR A 300 9.15 -15.76 11.13
N GLY A 301 9.38 -16.98 11.61
CA GLY A 301 9.76 -18.11 10.76
C GLY A 301 8.61 -18.70 9.92
N TYR A 302 8.97 -19.60 9.00
CA TYR A 302 8.06 -20.26 8.08
C TYR A 302 6.90 -20.99 8.78
N ASP A 303 7.15 -21.77 9.83
CA ASP A 303 6.11 -22.58 10.49
C ASP A 303 4.97 -21.72 11.05
N VAL A 304 5.32 -20.54 11.58
CA VAL A 304 4.34 -19.61 12.14
C VAL A 304 3.58 -18.89 11.02
N GLN A 305 4.29 -18.38 10.01
CA GLN A 305 3.65 -17.67 8.90
C GLN A 305 2.76 -18.59 8.06
N SER A 306 3.24 -19.78 7.69
CA SER A 306 2.50 -20.73 6.87
C SER A 306 1.21 -21.17 7.54
N LYS A 307 1.28 -21.51 8.83
CA LYS A 307 0.10 -21.85 9.65
C LYS A 307 -0.90 -20.70 9.67
N PHE A 308 -0.46 -19.50 10.00
CA PHE A 308 -1.32 -18.31 10.04
C PHE A 308 -2.01 -18.05 8.70
N LEU A 309 -1.27 -18.07 7.60
CA LEU A 309 -1.81 -17.80 6.26
C LEU A 309 -2.85 -18.84 5.84
N LEU A 310 -2.60 -20.14 6.09
CA LEU A 310 -3.54 -21.20 5.76
C LEU A 310 -4.80 -21.15 6.64
N GLU A 311 -4.66 -20.96 7.95
CA GLU A 311 -5.80 -20.83 8.87
C GLU A 311 -6.66 -19.60 8.52
N THR A 312 -6.02 -18.51 8.10
CA THR A 312 -6.73 -17.29 7.65
C THR A 312 -7.49 -17.54 6.35
N ALA A 313 -6.89 -18.23 5.37
CA ALA A 313 -7.57 -18.61 4.13
C ALA A 313 -8.78 -19.53 4.38
N GLU A 314 -8.65 -20.51 5.29
CA GLU A 314 -9.76 -21.38 5.72
C GLU A 314 -10.88 -20.58 6.39
N ALA A 315 -10.54 -19.70 7.32
CA ALA A 315 -11.51 -18.85 8.00
C ALA A 315 -12.25 -17.90 7.03
N ALA A 316 -11.54 -17.40 6.02
CA ALA A 316 -12.09 -16.59 4.94
C ALA A 316 -12.89 -17.40 3.90
N ARG A 317 -12.86 -18.74 3.97
CA ARG A 317 -13.49 -19.67 3.02
C ARG A 317 -12.99 -19.46 1.58
N LEU A 318 -11.71 -19.12 1.43
CA LEU A 318 -11.06 -18.92 0.13
C LEU A 318 -10.21 -20.14 -0.21
N SER A 319 -10.68 -20.95 -1.16
CA SER A 319 -10.01 -22.20 -1.57
C SER A 319 -8.87 -22.00 -2.57
N THR A 320 -8.76 -20.80 -3.17
CA THR A 320 -7.66 -20.42 -4.06
C THR A 320 -6.78 -19.38 -3.38
N VAL A 321 -5.49 -19.68 -3.26
CA VAL A 321 -4.48 -18.81 -2.65
C VAL A 321 -3.44 -18.45 -3.71
N TYR A 322 -3.21 -17.15 -3.89
CA TYR A 322 -2.03 -16.64 -4.58
C TYR A 322 -0.95 -16.35 -3.54
N VAL A 323 0.17 -17.06 -3.59
CA VAL A 323 1.26 -16.92 -2.62
C VAL A 323 2.48 -16.22 -3.22
N THR A 324 3.09 -15.33 -2.44
CA THR A 324 4.36 -14.68 -2.78
C THR A 324 5.41 -15.09 -1.75
N SER A 325 6.50 -15.69 -2.23
CA SER A 325 7.57 -16.30 -1.42
C SER A 325 8.77 -16.66 -2.32
N GLU A 326 9.90 -17.00 -1.71
CA GLU A 326 10.92 -17.81 -2.38
C GLU A 326 10.35 -19.17 -2.84
N SER A 327 10.85 -19.67 -3.97
CA SER A 327 10.28 -20.82 -4.69
C SER A 327 10.28 -22.13 -3.89
N THR A 328 11.34 -22.40 -3.12
CA THR A 328 11.49 -23.62 -2.32
C THR A 328 10.45 -23.69 -1.21
N LEU A 329 10.32 -22.62 -0.40
CA LEU A 329 9.35 -22.54 0.69
C LEU A 329 7.90 -22.41 0.19
N ALA A 330 7.71 -21.82 -1.00
CA ALA A 330 6.40 -21.85 -1.65
C ALA A 330 5.96 -23.27 -2.02
N ALA A 331 6.89 -24.14 -2.45
CA ALA A 331 6.58 -25.54 -2.74
C ALA A 331 6.17 -26.33 -1.48
N GLU A 332 6.81 -26.06 -0.34
CA GLU A 332 6.39 -26.61 0.95
C GLU A 332 5.01 -26.09 1.36
N PHE A 333 4.75 -24.80 1.16
CA PHE A 333 3.45 -24.18 1.46
C PHE A 333 2.33 -24.79 0.60
N LYS A 334 2.59 -25.01 -0.70
CA LYS A 334 1.68 -25.73 -1.62
C LYS A 334 1.35 -27.14 -1.12
N LYS A 335 2.32 -27.89 -0.60
CA LYS A 335 2.10 -29.23 -0.04
C LYS A 335 1.20 -29.19 1.20
N ALA A 336 1.46 -28.26 2.12
CA ALA A 336 0.66 -28.09 3.33
C ALA A 336 -0.78 -27.66 3.01
N ALA A 337 -0.95 -26.74 2.06
CA ALA A 337 -2.25 -26.26 1.62
C ALA A 337 -3.12 -27.36 0.98
N LYS A 338 -2.49 -28.27 0.21
CA LYS A 338 -3.20 -29.39 -0.42
C LYS A 338 -3.90 -30.29 0.59
N LEU A 339 -3.32 -30.48 1.79
CA LEU A 339 -3.93 -31.26 2.88
C LEU A 339 -5.22 -30.62 3.42
N LYS A 340 -5.43 -29.33 3.15
CA LYS A 340 -6.59 -28.53 3.54
C LYS A 340 -7.57 -28.28 2.38
N ASN A 341 -7.39 -28.96 1.24
CA ASN A 341 -8.12 -28.71 0.00
C ASN A 341 -8.00 -27.26 -0.50
N ILE A 342 -6.86 -26.61 -0.22
CA ILE A 342 -6.55 -25.27 -0.70
C ILE A 342 -5.61 -25.40 -1.90
N MET A 343 -6.01 -24.79 -3.01
CA MET A 343 -5.21 -24.64 -4.21
C MET A 343 -4.31 -23.41 -4.05
N VAL A 344 -3.00 -23.61 -4.20
CA VAL A 344 -2.01 -22.53 -4.13
C VAL A 344 -1.34 -22.36 -5.48
N VAL A 345 -1.31 -21.12 -5.96
CA VAL A 345 -0.63 -20.69 -7.18
C VAL A 345 0.32 -19.53 -6.90
N MET A 346 1.29 -19.35 -7.79
CA MET A 346 2.25 -18.25 -7.83
C MET A 346 2.22 -17.64 -9.23
N LYS A 347 2.81 -16.46 -9.41
CA LYS A 347 2.97 -15.84 -10.74
C LYS A 347 3.62 -16.79 -11.76
N GLU A 348 4.57 -17.62 -11.35
CA GLU A 348 5.22 -18.61 -12.22
C GLU A 348 4.28 -19.72 -12.71
N ASP A 349 3.20 -20.02 -11.97
CA ASP A 349 2.18 -21.00 -12.41
C ASP A 349 1.13 -20.37 -13.34
N LEU A 350 1.03 -19.03 -13.33
CA LEU A 350 -0.03 -18.27 -13.99
C LEU A 350 0.39 -17.63 -15.31
N LEU A 351 1.70 -17.60 -15.59
CA LEU A 351 2.30 -17.01 -16.79
C LEU A 351 2.94 -18.10 -17.65
N GLU A 352 2.87 -17.93 -18.97
CA GLU A 352 3.39 -18.89 -19.95
C GLU A 352 4.01 -18.18 -21.17
N GLY A 353 4.80 -18.92 -21.95
CA GLY A 353 5.44 -18.41 -23.16
C GLY A 353 6.21 -17.11 -22.92
N LYS A 354 5.97 -16.11 -23.78
CA LYS A 354 6.62 -14.79 -23.71
C LYS A 354 6.39 -14.07 -22.38
N ASP A 355 5.23 -14.25 -21.75
CA ASP A 355 4.92 -13.59 -20.47
C ASP A 355 5.80 -14.16 -19.33
N LEU A 356 6.05 -15.47 -19.36
CA LEU A 356 6.95 -16.13 -18.40
C LEU A 356 8.43 -15.81 -18.69
N GLU A 357 8.82 -15.77 -19.97
CA GLU A 357 10.17 -15.35 -20.37
C GLU A 357 10.47 -13.91 -19.90
N GLU A 358 9.53 -12.99 -20.08
CA GLU A 358 9.65 -11.61 -19.59
C GLU A 358 9.77 -11.56 -18.06
N LEU A 359 8.93 -12.31 -17.34
CA LEU A 359 9.04 -12.41 -15.88
C LEU A 359 10.42 -12.93 -15.43
N ASN A 360 10.99 -13.89 -16.16
CA ASN A 360 12.28 -14.49 -15.80
C ASN A 360 13.47 -13.56 -16.09
N ASN A 361 13.30 -12.58 -16.96
CA ASN A 361 14.29 -11.54 -17.24
C ASN A 361 14.24 -10.37 -16.25
N MET A 362 13.21 -10.29 -15.39
CA MET A 362 13.09 -9.25 -14.36
C MET A 362 13.99 -9.53 -13.15
N THR A 363 14.44 -8.47 -12.49
CA THR A 363 15.12 -8.59 -11.19
C THR A 363 14.16 -9.11 -10.12
N TRP A 364 14.69 -9.64 -9.01
CA TRP A 364 13.88 -10.10 -7.87
C TRP A 364 12.85 -9.05 -7.43
N ASP A 365 13.27 -7.79 -7.36
CA ASP A 365 12.41 -6.68 -6.94
C ASP A 365 11.34 -6.32 -7.97
N GLN A 366 11.68 -6.34 -9.26
CA GLN A 366 10.71 -6.12 -10.34
C GLN A 366 9.64 -7.21 -10.39
N ARG A 367 10.02 -8.47 -10.12
CA ARG A 367 9.08 -9.59 -9.95
C ARG A 367 8.15 -9.36 -8.75
N GLY A 368 8.64 -8.70 -7.70
CA GLY A 368 7.83 -8.25 -6.56
C GLY A 368 6.78 -7.19 -6.90
N LEU A 369 6.97 -6.38 -7.96
CA LEU A 369 5.95 -5.44 -8.42
C LEU A 369 4.75 -6.17 -9.03
N VAL A 370 4.99 -7.26 -9.76
CA VAL A 370 3.93 -8.15 -10.28
C VAL A 370 3.13 -8.74 -9.12
N ASP A 371 3.84 -9.26 -8.12
CA ASP A 371 3.25 -9.80 -6.89
C ASP A 371 2.36 -8.75 -6.18
N TYR A 372 2.82 -7.51 -6.07
CA TYR A 372 2.08 -6.41 -5.43
C TYR A 372 0.75 -6.14 -6.14
N GLU A 373 0.76 -6.01 -7.47
CA GLU A 373 -0.43 -5.74 -8.28
C GLU A 373 -1.48 -6.85 -8.21
N VAL A 374 -1.04 -8.12 -8.17
CA VAL A 374 -1.95 -9.26 -7.99
C VAL A 374 -2.52 -9.26 -6.56
N LEU A 375 -1.68 -9.08 -5.54
CA LEU A 375 -2.11 -9.11 -4.14
C LEU A 375 -3.11 -7.98 -3.81
N LEU A 376 -2.97 -6.80 -4.42
CA LEU A 376 -3.94 -5.71 -4.29
C LEU A 376 -5.37 -6.12 -4.66
N ARG A 377 -5.54 -7.08 -5.58
CA ARG A 377 -6.85 -7.55 -6.08
C ARG A 377 -7.40 -8.79 -5.37
N SER A 378 -6.68 -9.32 -4.39
CA SER A 378 -7.17 -10.42 -3.57
C SER A 378 -8.44 -10.03 -2.80
N SER A 379 -9.35 -10.96 -2.57
CA SER A 379 -10.54 -10.70 -1.74
C SER A 379 -10.15 -10.42 -0.30
N MET A 380 -9.13 -11.13 0.17
CA MET A 380 -8.52 -10.93 1.46
C MET A 380 -7.01 -11.15 1.33
N PHE A 381 -6.24 -10.25 1.93
CA PHE A 381 -4.79 -10.26 1.95
C PHE A 381 -4.30 -10.59 3.36
N ALA A 382 -3.22 -11.37 3.47
CA ALA A 382 -2.51 -11.49 4.72
C ALA A 382 -0.98 -11.56 4.55
N GLY A 383 -0.28 -11.05 5.57
CA GLY A 383 1.17 -11.04 5.64
C GLY A 383 1.65 -10.84 7.07
N ILE A 384 2.89 -10.37 7.25
CA ILE A 384 3.47 -10.08 8.57
C ILE A 384 3.75 -8.59 8.78
N GLU A 385 3.67 -8.13 10.02
CA GLU A 385 3.89 -6.72 10.38
C GLU A 385 5.31 -6.23 10.12
N LEU A 386 6.30 -7.12 10.06
CA LEU A 386 7.71 -6.77 9.88
C LEU A 386 8.01 -6.28 8.46
N SER A 387 7.10 -6.54 7.52
CA SER A 387 7.31 -6.26 6.11
C SER A 387 6.64 -4.96 5.67
N SER A 388 7.45 -3.97 5.26
CA SER A 388 6.94 -2.74 4.61
C SER A 388 6.18 -3.03 3.32
N PHE A 389 6.49 -4.12 2.61
CA PHE A 389 5.74 -4.59 1.45
C PHE A 389 4.32 -5.01 1.83
N ALA A 390 4.17 -5.80 2.90
CA ALA A 390 2.85 -6.21 3.39
C ALA A 390 2.02 -5.00 3.85
N TRP A 391 2.64 -4.07 4.56
CA TRP A 391 1.96 -2.85 4.97
C TRP A 391 1.57 -1.93 3.81
N ASN A 392 2.39 -1.78 2.77
CA ASN A 392 1.99 -0.99 1.60
C ASN A 392 0.74 -1.58 0.92
N ILE A 393 0.63 -2.91 0.83
CA ILE A 393 -0.57 -3.56 0.29
C ILE A 393 -1.76 -3.34 1.22
N ALA A 394 -1.57 -3.59 2.53
CA ALA A 394 -2.65 -3.50 3.50
C ALA A 394 -3.19 -2.07 3.63
N LEU A 395 -2.32 -1.06 3.73
CA LEU A 395 -2.72 0.35 3.83
C LEU A 395 -3.40 0.83 2.54
N ARG A 396 -2.90 0.45 1.37
CA ARG A 396 -3.54 0.80 0.09
C ARG A 396 -4.95 0.21 0.00
N ARG A 397 -5.12 -1.06 0.36
CA ARG A 397 -6.43 -1.73 0.43
C ARG A 397 -7.33 -1.11 1.49
N HIS A 398 -6.77 -0.63 2.60
CA HIS A 398 -7.50 0.00 3.68
C HIS A 398 -8.18 1.32 3.27
N THR A 399 -7.68 2.02 2.24
CA THR A 399 -8.36 3.22 1.69
C THR A 399 -9.77 2.95 1.18
N LEU A 400 -10.08 1.68 0.87
CA LEU A 400 -11.41 1.21 0.46
C LEU A 400 -12.30 0.80 1.65
N SER A 401 -11.72 0.68 2.85
CA SER A 401 -12.45 0.26 4.04
C SER A 401 -13.51 1.30 4.40
N ARG A 402 -14.66 0.81 4.86
CA ARG A 402 -15.74 1.67 5.40
C ARG A 402 -15.51 2.04 6.86
N GLN A 403 -14.45 1.51 7.45
CA GLN A 403 -14.12 1.74 8.84
C GLN A 403 -13.36 3.06 9.00
N LYS A 404 -13.30 3.55 10.24
CA LYS A 404 -12.39 4.65 10.56
C LYS A 404 -10.97 4.16 10.32
N TYR A 405 -10.11 5.02 9.76
CA TYR A 405 -8.70 4.72 9.48
C TYR A 405 -8.08 3.91 10.64
N ARG A 406 -8.12 4.47 11.86
CA ARG A 406 -7.53 3.83 13.04
C ARG A 406 -8.15 2.53 13.55
N ALA A 407 -9.36 2.19 13.12
CA ALA A 407 -10.07 1.03 13.65
C ALA A 407 -9.32 -0.29 13.37
N ALA A 408 -8.67 -0.39 12.21
CA ALA A 408 -8.03 -1.62 11.75
C ALA A 408 -6.87 -2.09 12.65
N TRP A 409 -6.25 -1.22 13.44
CA TRP A 409 -5.14 -1.56 14.34
C TRP A 409 -5.43 -1.25 15.81
N ASP A 410 -6.22 -0.21 16.10
CA ASP A 410 -6.53 0.17 17.49
C ASP A 410 -7.66 -0.70 18.07
N THR A 411 -8.79 -0.83 17.36
CA THR A 411 -10.02 -1.41 17.91
C THR A 411 -10.31 -2.83 17.42
N ASN A 412 -9.98 -3.15 16.17
CA ASN A 412 -10.32 -4.44 15.58
C ASN A 412 -9.40 -5.57 16.03
N VAL A 413 -8.16 -5.22 16.38
CA VAL A 413 -7.21 -6.13 16.98
C VAL A 413 -7.51 -6.21 18.47
N LYS A 414 -8.03 -7.36 18.90
CA LYS A 414 -8.38 -7.57 20.32
C LYS A 414 -7.12 -7.81 21.15
N ASP A 415 -7.18 -7.45 22.42
CA ASP A 415 -6.05 -7.70 23.33
C ASP A 415 -5.75 -9.20 23.40
N GLY A 416 -4.49 -9.57 23.21
CA GLY A 416 -4.04 -10.96 23.12
C GLY A 416 -4.10 -11.59 21.72
N GLU A 417 -4.71 -10.94 20.73
CA GLU A 417 -4.58 -11.38 19.32
C GLU A 417 -3.14 -11.17 18.83
N LYS A 418 -2.64 -12.11 18.02
CA LYS A 418 -1.34 -12.02 17.34
C LYS A 418 -1.48 -11.32 15.98
N LEU A 419 -2.13 -10.18 15.99
CA LEU A 419 -2.33 -9.34 14.82
C LEU A 419 -1.87 -7.92 15.14
N SER A 420 -1.38 -7.23 14.11
CA SER A 420 -1.02 -5.80 14.17
C SER A 420 -2.01 -4.95 13.40
N MET A 421 -2.73 -5.56 12.47
CA MET A 421 -3.78 -4.94 11.66
C MET A 421 -4.81 -5.99 11.26
N LYS A 422 -6.09 -5.59 11.24
CA LYS A 422 -7.24 -6.40 10.83
C LYS A 422 -8.39 -5.52 10.33
N ASP A 423 -8.77 -5.67 9.08
CA ASP A 423 -9.97 -5.06 8.48
C ASP A 423 -10.68 -6.01 7.51
N GLU A 424 -11.62 -5.51 6.71
CA GLU A 424 -12.36 -6.31 5.72
C GLU A 424 -11.46 -6.96 4.66
N TYR A 425 -10.30 -6.37 4.40
CA TYR A 425 -9.49 -6.66 3.24
C TYR A 425 -8.14 -7.25 3.61
N SER A 426 -7.65 -7.06 4.83
CA SER A 426 -6.26 -7.32 5.20
C SER A 426 -6.09 -7.76 6.66
N MET A 427 -5.17 -8.71 6.88
CA MET A 427 -4.68 -9.08 8.21
C MET A 427 -3.15 -9.15 8.24
N LEU A 428 -2.52 -8.48 9.20
CA LEU A 428 -1.07 -8.57 9.40
C LEU A 428 -0.77 -9.28 10.71
N PHE A 429 -0.07 -10.41 10.62
CA PHE A 429 0.40 -11.16 11.78
C PHE A 429 1.52 -10.40 12.49
N GLY A 430 1.40 -10.30 13.82
CA GLY A 430 2.38 -9.59 14.62
C GLY A 430 1.86 -9.19 15.99
N GLN A 431 2.54 -8.25 16.62
CA GLN A 431 2.14 -7.69 17.90
C GLN A 431 1.21 -6.49 17.70
N LYS A 432 0.10 -6.45 18.45
CA LYS A 432 -0.74 -5.26 18.54
C LYS A 432 0.11 -4.04 18.97
N HIS A 433 0.04 -2.94 18.22
CA HIS A 433 0.90 -1.76 18.38
C HIS A 433 2.42 -2.02 18.17
N GLY A 434 2.82 -3.15 17.60
CA GLY A 434 4.23 -3.49 17.39
C GLY A 434 4.92 -2.64 16.32
N ARG A 435 4.15 -2.01 15.42
CA ARG A 435 4.65 -1.29 14.24
C ARG A 435 3.91 0.01 13.95
N GLU A 436 3.68 0.82 14.99
CA GLU A 436 2.96 2.10 14.87
C GLU A 436 3.59 3.07 13.87
N LEU A 437 4.91 3.05 13.68
CA LEU A 437 5.58 3.90 12.69
C LEU A 437 5.00 3.76 11.26
N PHE A 438 4.61 2.54 10.87
CA PHE A 438 4.00 2.30 9.57
C PHE A 438 2.60 2.92 9.49
N VAL A 439 1.81 2.79 10.54
CA VAL A 439 0.49 3.41 10.66
C VAL A 439 0.58 4.95 10.66
N GLU A 440 1.56 5.51 11.36
CA GLU A 440 1.66 6.97 11.53
C GLU A 440 2.24 7.68 10.31
N SER A 441 3.01 6.98 9.45
CA SER A 441 3.89 7.66 8.47
C SER A 441 4.09 6.92 7.14
N MET A 442 3.42 5.79 6.89
CA MET A 442 3.49 5.14 5.59
C MET A 442 2.29 5.44 4.70
N TRP A 443 2.57 6.06 3.57
CA TRP A 443 1.58 6.44 2.59
C TRP A 443 0.89 5.20 2.00
N PRO A 444 -0.45 5.14 2.02
CA PRO A 444 -1.23 4.11 1.34
C PRO A 444 -0.87 4.00 -0.15
#